data_AF-A0A147HS16-F1
#
_entry.id   AF-A0A147HS16-F1
#
_cell.length_a   1.000
_cell.length_b   1.000
_cell.length_c   1.000
_cell.angle_alpha   90.00
_cell.angle_beta   90.00
_cell.angle_gamma   90.00
#
_symmetry.space_group_name_H-M   'P 1'
#
loop_
_entity.id
_entity.type
_entity.pdbx_description
1 polymer ?
#
loop_
_entity_poly.entity_id
_entity_poly.type
_entity_poly.pdbx_seq_one_letter_code
_entity_poly.pdbx_strand_id
1 'polypeptide(L)'
;MPKPIVHVLFTPSAAGTLRQVLKLTGTRQKVLCAFDDFSVGPIGRNNAERIAWIEEELGIMDWTSVVADTQSFLRESCSGDAMPVVWISRLDSRTQAGFHWWLSRLGDAPCKAIDIALDPLHAPISPASLLPEEMAQLLGSEVDLSLGERKTSQNHWRQLVVENAPFRVVTPDGSLASAPITFFDPLLLPCAPPANGPILHGL
;
A
#
# COMPACT_ATOMS: atom_id res chain seq x y z
N MET A 1 27.11 14.62 7.77
CA MET A 1 25.93 15.25 7.14
C MET A 1 24.74 14.30 7.30
N PRO A 2 23.52 14.79 7.54
CA PRO A 2 22.34 13.92 7.60
C PRO A 2 22.13 13.22 6.25
N LYS A 3 21.67 11.96 6.28
CA LYS A 3 21.37 11.21 5.05
C LYS A 3 20.25 11.91 4.27
N PRO A 4 20.30 11.94 2.93
CA PRO A 4 19.18 12.41 2.12
C PRO A 4 17.91 11.61 2.46
N ILE A 5 16.76 12.29 2.49
CA ILE A 5 15.46 11.64 2.74
C ILE A 5 14.88 11.12 1.43
N VAL A 6 14.33 9.92 1.50
CA VAL A 6 13.51 9.33 0.45
C VAL A 6 12.15 8.97 1.01
N HIS A 7 11.08 9.55 0.45
CA HIS A 7 9.71 9.23 0.84
C HIS A 7 9.24 7.98 0.12
N VAL A 8 8.64 7.06 0.87
CA VAL A 8 8.13 5.78 0.39
C VAL A 8 6.61 5.79 0.50
N LEU A 9 5.92 5.56 -0.62
CA LEU A 9 4.47 5.48 -0.70
C LEU A 9 4.02 4.21 -1.44
N PHE A 10 2.79 3.80 -1.16
CA PHE A 10 2.14 2.62 -1.75
C PHE A 10 0.91 3.00 -2.59
N THR A 11 0.71 4.29 -2.85
CA THR A 11 -0.40 4.80 -3.67
C THR A 11 0.13 5.82 -4.69
N PRO A 12 -0.09 5.61 -6.01
CA PRO A 12 0.41 6.50 -7.04
C PRO A 12 -0.08 7.94 -6.91
N SER A 13 -1.35 8.12 -6.52
CA SER A 13 -1.95 9.44 -6.33
C SER A 13 -1.26 10.23 -5.22
N ALA A 14 -1.03 9.62 -4.06
CA ALA A 14 -0.31 10.28 -2.96
C ALA A 14 1.13 10.61 -3.35
N ALA A 15 1.81 9.71 -4.09
CA ALA A 15 3.17 9.96 -4.57
C ALA A 15 3.20 11.15 -5.55
N GLY A 16 2.19 11.27 -6.42
CA GLY A 16 2.00 12.43 -7.29
C GLY A 16 1.83 13.73 -6.49
N THR A 17 0.91 13.75 -5.54
CA THR A 17 0.66 14.88 -4.64
C THR A 17 1.93 15.30 -3.90
N LEU A 18 2.65 14.35 -3.30
CA LEU A 18 3.86 14.66 -2.53
C LEU A 18 4.96 15.27 -3.41
N ARG A 19 5.14 14.78 -4.64
CA ARG A 19 6.10 15.38 -5.58
C ARG A 19 5.76 16.83 -5.89
N GLN A 20 4.47 17.14 -6.04
CA GLN A 20 4.02 18.52 -6.24
C GLN A 20 4.30 19.38 -5.02
N VAL A 21 3.99 18.88 -3.81
CA VAL A 21 4.26 19.58 -2.55
C VAL A 21 5.76 19.88 -2.39
N LEU A 22 6.63 18.90 -2.58
CA LEU A 22 8.08 19.08 -2.47
C LEU A 22 8.62 20.07 -3.50
N LYS A 23 8.09 20.06 -4.73
CA LYS A 23 8.45 21.03 -5.77
C LYS A 23 8.05 22.45 -5.38
N LEU A 24 6.86 22.65 -4.83
CA LEU A 24 6.36 23.95 -4.40
C LEU A 24 7.13 24.51 -3.19
N THR A 25 7.60 23.65 -2.28
CA THR A 25 8.41 24.07 -1.12
C THR A 25 9.91 24.18 -1.41
N GLY A 26 10.36 23.87 -2.64
CA GLY A 26 11.77 23.89 -3.01
C GLY A 26 12.61 22.78 -2.37
N THR A 27 11.96 21.76 -1.80
CA THR A 27 12.61 20.68 -1.06
C THR A 27 13.15 19.62 -2.04
N ARG A 28 14.45 19.34 -1.99
CA ARG A 28 15.13 18.36 -2.88
C ARG A 28 15.12 16.93 -2.31
N GLN A 29 13.97 16.46 -1.86
CA GLN A 29 13.79 15.08 -1.38
C GLN A 29 13.20 14.20 -2.49
N LYS A 30 13.48 12.90 -2.44
CA LYS A 30 13.02 11.94 -3.46
C LYS A 30 11.71 11.29 -3.03
N VAL A 31 10.84 10.98 -4.00
CA VAL A 31 9.57 10.26 -3.76
C VAL A 31 9.54 8.99 -4.59
N LEU A 32 9.45 7.85 -3.91
CA LEU A 32 9.33 6.52 -4.47
C LEU A 32 7.92 5.98 -4.22
N CYS A 33 7.38 5.30 -5.22
CA CYS A 33 6.08 4.64 -5.13
C CYS A 33 6.27 3.17 -5.50
N ALA A 34 5.78 2.27 -4.66
CA ALA A 34 5.49 0.91 -5.12
C ALA A 34 4.11 0.94 -5.79
N PHE A 35 4.01 0.37 -6.98
CA PHE A 35 2.77 0.35 -7.76
C PHE A 35 1.95 -0.93 -7.55
N ASP A 36 2.59 -2.02 -7.09
CA ASP A 36 1.90 -3.27 -6.78
C ASP A 36 1.00 -3.10 -5.53
N ASP A 37 -0.07 -3.87 -5.49
CA ASP A 37 -1.09 -3.82 -4.46
C ASP A 37 -1.19 -5.14 -3.70
N PHE A 38 -0.40 -5.25 -2.64
CA PHE A 38 -0.35 -6.46 -1.82
C PHE A 38 -1.61 -6.68 -0.96
N SER A 39 -2.62 -5.81 -1.03
CA SER A 39 -3.91 -6.07 -0.39
C SER A 39 -4.77 -7.08 -1.15
N VAL A 40 -4.49 -7.32 -2.43
CA VAL A 40 -5.22 -8.28 -3.28
C VAL A 40 -4.30 -9.38 -3.80
N GLY A 41 -4.91 -10.51 -4.17
CA GLY A 41 -4.32 -11.68 -4.79
C GLY A 41 -3.42 -12.53 -3.90
N PRO A 42 -3.07 -13.74 -4.33
CA PRO A 42 -1.95 -14.46 -3.75
C PRO A 42 -0.71 -13.56 -3.68
N ILE A 43 -0.08 -13.48 -2.50
CA ILE A 43 1.19 -12.74 -2.26
C ILE A 43 2.34 -13.69 -1.93
N GLY A 44 2.14 -14.98 -2.23
CA GLY A 44 3.14 -16.03 -2.14
C GLY A 44 4.39 -15.70 -2.96
N ARG A 45 5.34 -16.64 -3.00
CA ARG A 45 6.64 -16.42 -3.64
C ARG A 45 6.61 -16.40 -5.17
N ASN A 46 5.46 -16.64 -5.79
CA ASN A 46 5.33 -16.80 -7.23
C ASN A 46 4.60 -15.62 -7.87
N ASN A 47 5.35 -14.70 -8.48
CA ASN A 47 4.77 -13.56 -9.19
C ASN A 47 3.95 -13.97 -10.41
N ALA A 48 4.27 -15.09 -11.07
CA ALA A 48 3.51 -15.54 -12.24
C ALA A 48 2.09 -16.00 -11.84
N GLU A 49 1.97 -16.72 -10.72
CA GLU A 49 0.68 -17.12 -10.15
C GLU A 49 -0.15 -15.89 -9.76
N ARG A 50 0.50 -14.91 -9.13
CA ARG A 50 -0.15 -13.64 -8.78
C ARG A 50 -0.65 -12.88 -10.00
N ILE A 51 0.16 -12.73 -11.04
CA ILE A 51 -0.21 -12.03 -12.27
C ILE A 51 -1.40 -12.74 -12.94
N ALA A 52 -1.33 -14.07 -13.07
CA ALA A 52 -2.43 -14.86 -13.64
C ALA A 52 -3.72 -14.70 -12.83
N TRP A 53 -3.63 -14.75 -11.51
CA TRP A 53 -4.78 -14.56 -10.63
C TRP A 53 -5.41 -13.16 -10.77
N ILE A 54 -4.59 -12.10 -10.86
CA ILE A 54 -5.10 -10.73 -11.03
C ILE A 54 -5.82 -10.57 -12.37
N GLU A 55 -5.29 -11.17 -13.43
CA GLU A 55 -5.92 -11.16 -14.74
C GLU A 55 -7.25 -11.92 -14.73
N GLU A 56 -7.26 -13.13 -14.15
CA GLU A 56 -8.43 -14.02 -14.13
C GLU A 56 -9.56 -13.49 -13.23
N GLU A 57 -9.24 -13.07 -12.00
CA GLU A 57 -10.24 -12.75 -10.98
C GLU A 57 -10.62 -11.27 -10.95
N LEU A 58 -9.69 -10.36 -11.29
CA LEU A 58 -9.94 -8.92 -11.27
C LEU A 58 -10.10 -8.32 -12.68
N GLY A 59 -9.78 -9.07 -13.74
CA GLY A 59 -9.85 -8.58 -15.12
C GLY A 59 -8.84 -7.48 -15.44
N ILE A 60 -7.78 -7.34 -14.62
CA ILE A 60 -6.76 -6.29 -14.79
C ILE A 60 -5.61 -6.83 -15.63
N MET A 61 -5.47 -6.31 -16.84
CA MET A 61 -4.42 -6.67 -17.78
C MET A 61 -3.09 -5.97 -17.47
N ASP A 62 -1.99 -6.51 -18.00
CA ASP A 62 -0.63 -5.94 -17.93
C ASP A 62 -0.07 -5.73 -16.50
N TRP A 63 -0.45 -6.59 -15.54
CA TRP A 63 0.14 -6.53 -14.19
C TRP A 63 1.66 -6.84 -14.16
N THR A 64 2.19 -7.41 -15.24
CA THR A 64 3.63 -7.70 -15.39
C THR A 64 4.48 -6.43 -15.30
N SER A 65 4.04 -5.31 -15.89
CA SER A 65 4.76 -4.04 -15.84
C SER A 65 4.82 -3.47 -14.41
N VAL A 66 3.71 -3.58 -13.67
CA VAL A 66 3.60 -3.20 -12.26
C VAL A 66 4.58 -4.00 -11.39
N VAL A 67 4.66 -5.31 -11.59
CA VAL A 67 5.60 -6.17 -10.86
C VAL A 67 7.06 -5.86 -11.22
N ALA A 68 7.36 -5.54 -12.49
CA ALA A 68 8.72 -5.25 -12.94
C ALA A 68 9.32 -4.00 -12.25
N ASP A 69 8.52 -2.96 -12.02
CA ASP A 69 8.96 -1.71 -11.38
C ASP A 69 9.35 -1.88 -9.91
N THR A 70 8.93 -2.98 -9.28
CA THR A 70 9.23 -3.31 -7.89
C THR A 70 10.73 -3.37 -7.59
N GLN A 71 11.54 -3.89 -8.51
CA GLN A 71 12.98 -4.03 -8.28
C GLN A 71 13.69 -2.68 -8.20
N SER A 72 13.29 -1.74 -9.05
CA SER A 72 13.83 -0.38 -9.02
C SER A 72 13.49 0.30 -7.69
N PHE A 73 12.22 0.21 -7.30
CA PHE A 73 11.74 0.72 -6.02
C PHE A 73 12.52 0.16 -4.83
N LEU A 74 12.73 -1.16 -4.77
CA LEU A 74 13.43 -1.80 -3.64
C LEU A 74 14.90 -1.39 -3.57
N ARG A 75 15.61 -1.34 -4.71
CA ARG A 75 17.02 -0.91 -4.73
C ARG A 75 17.21 0.47 -4.13
N GLU A 76 16.32 1.39 -4.45
CA GLU A 76 16.44 2.77 -4.00
C GLU A 76 15.92 2.97 -2.57
N SER A 77 14.75 2.41 -2.24
CA SER A 77 14.13 2.57 -0.92
C SER A 77 14.86 1.82 0.18
N CYS A 78 15.58 0.74 -0.15
CA CYS A 78 16.39 -0.04 0.79
C CYS A 78 17.87 0.33 0.72
N SER A 79 18.24 1.38 -0.04
CA SER A 79 19.63 1.83 -0.10
C SER A 79 20.10 2.32 1.28
N GLY A 80 21.33 1.95 1.66
CA GLY A 80 21.94 2.43 2.89
C GLY A 80 22.30 3.92 2.87
N ASP A 81 22.21 4.56 1.71
CA ASP A 81 22.67 5.93 1.47
C ASP A 81 21.61 6.99 1.81
N ALA A 82 20.34 6.59 1.90
CA ALA A 82 19.22 7.48 2.23
C ALA A 82 18.56 7.08 3.57
N MET A 83 17.78 8.00 4.14
CA MET A 83 16.85 7.71 5.22
C MET A 83 15.43 7.56 4.64
N PRO A 84 14.85 6.34 4.66
CA PRO A 84 13.49 6.14 4.19
C PRO A 84 12.46 6.71 5.17
N VAL A 85 11.49 7.46 4.64
CA VAL A 85 10.33 7.96 5.37
C VAL A 85 9.07 7.40 4.71
N VAL A 86 8.41 6.45 5.35
CA VAL A 86 7.21 5.80 4.80
C VAL A 86 5.94 6.54 5.19
N TRP A 87 5.02 6.71 4.24
CA TRP A 87 3.68 7.26 4.49
C TRP A 87 2.67 6.14 4.56
N ILE A 88 1.98 6.01 5.70
CA ILE A 88 1.04 4.92 5.95
C ILE A 88 -0.26 5.44 6.56
N SER A 89 -1.31 4.64 6.42
CA SER A 89 -2.52 4.74 7.22
C SER A 89 -2.89 3.36 7.73
N ARG A 90 -3.18 3.23 9.03
CA ARG A 90 -3.72 1.99 9.60
C ARG A 90 -5.16 1.70 9.15
N LEU A 91 -5.79 2.62 8.43
CA LEU A 91 -7.16 2.43 7.93
C LEU A 91 -7.20 1.97 6.46
N ASP A 92 -6.06 1.93 5.77
CA ASP A 92 -5.96 1.56 4.36
C ASP A 92 -5.16 0.26 4.18
N SER A 93 -5.87 -0.82 3.79
CA SER A 93 -5.30 -2.15 3.59
C SER A 93 -4.16 -2.16 2.57
N ARG A 94 -4.23 -1.34 1.50
CA ARG A 94 -3.16 -1.24 0.50
C ARG A 94 -1.90 -0.69 1.13
N THR A 95 -2.01 0.40 1.91
CA THR A 95 -0.83 1.00 2.55
C THR A 95 -0.25 0.10 3.63
N GLN A 96 -1.09 -0.58 4.42
CA GLN A 96 -0.64 -1.55 5.42
C GLN A 96 0.07 -2.74 4.76
N ALA A 97 -0.53 -3.34 3.73
CA ALA A 97 0.05 -4.48 3.02
C ALA A 97 1.39 -4.11 2.37
N GLY A 98 1.44 -2.96 1.69
CA GLY A 98 2.68 -2.41 1.13
C GLY A 98 3.75 -2.15 2.20
N PHE A 99 3.38 -1.61 3.35
CA PHE A 99 4.29 -1.37 4.48
C PHE A 99 4.89 -2.66 5.04
N HIS A 100 4.06 -3.67 5.30
CA HIS A 100 4.50 -4.99 5.75
C HIS A 100 5.45 -5.65 4.74
N TRP A 101 5.05 -5.63 3.47
CA TRP A 101 5.86 -6.13 2.37
C TRP A 101 7.22 -5.43 2.28
N TRP A 102 7.23 -4.10 2.29
CA TRP A 102 8.46 -3.31 2.16
C TRP A 102 9.40 -3.52 3.34
N LEU A 103 8.89 -3.53 4.58
CA LEU A 103 9.71 -3.82 5.75
C LEU A 103 10.30 -5.24 5.73
N SER A 104 9.60 -6.21 5.13
CA SER A 104 10.15 -7.56 4.90
C SER A 104 11.37 -7.58 3.97
N ARG A 105 11.58 -6.52 3.18
CA ARG A 105 12.72 -6.35 2.26
C ARG A 105 13.78 -5.41 2.82
N LEU A 106 13.37 -4.36 3.52
CA LEU A 106 14.27 -3.42 4.21
C LEU A 106 15.06 -4.13 5.33
N GLY A 107 14.44 -5.12 5.98
CA GLY A 107 15.06 -5.82 7.10
C GLY A 107 15.21 -4.92 8.32
N ASP A 108 16.38 -4.95 8.96
CA ASP A 108 16.61 -4.24 10.23
C ASP A 108 17.10 -2.80 10.05
N ALA A 109 17.30 -2.37 8.80
CA ALA A 109 17.73 -1.02 8.49
C ALA A 109 16.75 0.02 9.06
N PRO A 110 17.26 1.17 9.54
CA PRO A 110 16.42 2.20 10.14
C PRO A 110 15.54 2.87 9.08
N CYS A 111 14.33 3.22 9.49
CA CYS A 111 13.41 4.06 8.71
C CYS A 111 12.51 4.84 9.67
N LYS A 112 11.84 5.84 9.12
CA LYS A 112 10.84 6.65 9.81
C LYS A 112 9.47 6.48 9.18
N ALA A 113 8.42 6.80 9.92
CA ALA A 113 7.05 6.76 9.44
C ALA A 113 6.33 8.09 9.67
N ILE A 114 5.47 8.45 8.72
CA ILE A 114 4.37 9.38 8.90
C ILE A 114 3.10 8.55 8.82
N ASP A 115 2.50 8.31 9.98
CA ASP A 115 1.20 7.66 10.09
C ASP A 115 0.14 8.75 10.09
N ILE A 116 -0.70 8.76 9.07
CA ILE A 116 -1.73 9.79 8.90
C ILE A 116 -3.00 9.48 9.72
N ALA A 117 -3.10 8.26 10.24
CA ALA A 117 -4.25 7.79 11.01
C ALA A 117 -4.11 8.06 12.51
N LEU A 118 -3.75 9.29 12.88
CA LEU A 118 -3.49 9.67 14.28
C LEU A 118 -4.78 9.80 15.12
N ASP A 119 -5.92 10.17 14.50
CA ASP A 119 -7.25 10.21 15.11
C ASP A 119 -8.23 9.29 14.35
N PRO A 120 -8.60 8.11 14.87
CA PRO A 120 -9.46 7.16 14.17
C PRO A 120 -10.85 7.72 13.76
N LEU A 121 -11.33 8.78 14.40
CA LEU A 121 -12.65 9.36 14.12
C LEU A 121 -12.66 10.35 12.97
N HIS A 122 -11.54 11.04 12.71
CA HIS A 122 -11.43 12.11 11.72
C HIS A 122 -10.24 11.93 10.77
N ALA A 123 -9.46 10.88 10.93
CA ALA A 123 -8.29 10.63 10.11
C ALA A 123 -8.68 10.36 8.65
N PRO A 124 -7.90 10.88 7.70
CA PRO A 124 -8.00 10.44 6.33
C PRO A 124 -7.72 8.93 6.25
N ILE A 125 -8.55 8.23 5.48
CA ILE A 125 -8.44 6.77 5.34
C ILE A 125 -7.10 6.40 4.68
N SER A 126 -6.63 7.17 3.71
CA SER A 126 -5.42 6.90 2.93
C SER A 126 -4.58 8.16 2.72
N PRO A 127 -3.24 8.07 2.59
CA PRO A 127 -2.42 9.18 2.12
C PRO A 127 -2.87 9.74 0.77
N ALA A 128 -3.58 8.94 -0.04
CA ALA A 128 -4.19 9.39 -1.29
C ALA A 128 -5.40 10.32 -1.09
N SER A 129 -5.98 10.35 0.11
CA SER A 129 -7.10 11.23 0.47
C SER A 129 -6.65 12.60 0.98
N LEU A 130 -5.35 12.78 1.25
CA LEU A 130 -4.80 14.05 1.72
C LEU A 130 -4.75 15.09 0.61
N LEU A 131 -5.19 16.31 0.93
CA LEU A 131 -4.96 17.48 0.12
C LEU A 131 -3.47 17.90 0.16
N PRO A 132 -2.95 18.58 -0.87
CA PRO A 132 -1.56 19.03 -0.90
C PRO A 132 -1.14 19.82 0.34
N GLU A 133 -1.99 20.70 0.84
CA GLU A 133 -1.76 21.52 2.04
C GLU A 133 -1.66 20.68 3.32
N GLU A 134 -2.46 19.64 3.46
CA GLU A 134 -2.43 18.73 4.61
C GLU A 134 -1.15 17.88 4.58
N MET A 135 -0.80 17.38 3.39
CA MET A 135 0.45 16.64 3.20
C MET A 135 1.68 17.52 3.47
N ALA A 136 1.64 18.80 3.11
CA ALA A 136 2.70 19.76 3.40
C ALA A 136 2.86 19.99 4.92
N GLN A 137 1.76 20.05 5.68
CA GLN A 137 1.79 20.22 7.14
C GLN A 137 2.41 19.01 7.86
N LEU A 138 2.33 17.82 7.28
CA LEU A 138 2.88 16.60 7.86
C LEU A 138 4.38 16.41 7.59
N LEU A 139 4.97 17.17 6.67
CA LEU A 139 6.42 17.09 6.42
C LEU A 139 7.21 17.50 7.67
N GLY A 140 8.17 16.68 8.07
CA GLY A 140 8.95 16.89 9.29
C GLY A 140 8.30 16.31 10.56
N SER A 141 7.10 15.73 10.45
CA SER A 141 6.44 15.04 11.58
C SER A 141 6.81 13.56 11.70
N GLU A 142 7.77 13.09 10.89
CA GLU A 142 8.13 11.67 10.87
C GLU A 142 8.74 11.18 12.19
N VAL A 143 8.29 10.00 12.63
CA VAL A 143 8.76 9.34 13.85
C VAL A 143 9.67 8.16 13.50
N ASP A 144 10.70 7.93 14.32
CA ASP A 144 11.55 6.76 14.16
C ASP A 144 10.75 5.48 14.45
N LEU A 145 10.75 4.54 13.50
CA LEU A 145 10.24 3.20 13.76
C LEU A 145 11.23 2.47 14.66
N SER A 146 10.73 1.82 15.71
CA SER A 146 11.57 0.97 16.56
C SER A 146 11.93 -0.34 15.85
N LEU A 147 13.01 -0.99 16.30
CA LEU A 147 13.35 -2.33 15.82
C LEU A 147 12.22 -3.33 16.11
N GLY A 148 11.53 -3.19 17.25
CA GLY A 148 10.40 -4.03 17.63
C GLY A 148 9.24 -3.91 16.63
N GLU A 149 8.81 -2.70 16.29
CA GLU A 149 7.74 -2.47 15.31
C GLU A 149 8.11 -3.03 13.93
N ARG A 150 9.38 -2.85 13.50
CA ARG A 150 9.86 -3.45 12.25
C ARG A 150 9.77 -4.97 12.28
N LYS A 151 10.22 -5.62 13.36
CA LYS A 151 10.15 -7.09 13.51
C LYS A 151 8.71 -7.60 13.55
N THR A 152 7.81 -6.92 14.25
CA THR A 152 6.37 -7.25 14.27
C THR A 152 5.79 -7.20 12.87
N SER A 153 6.05 -6.12 12.13
CA SER A 153 5.59 -5.95 10.75
C SER A 153 6.15 -7.03 9.80
N GLN A 154 7.44 -7.37 9.92
CA GLN A 154 8.06 -8.46 9.15
C GLN A 154 7.44 -9.83 9.47
N ASN A 155 7.16 -10.11 10.75
CA ASN A 155 6.52 -11.37 11.16
C ASN A 155 5.11 -11.46 10.59
N HIS A 156 4.35 -10.36 10.66
CA HIS A 156 3.00 -10.26 10.10
C HIS A 156 3.00 -10.52 8.59
N TRP A 157 3.94 -9.94 7.85
CA TRP A 157 4.10 -10.24 6.42
C TRP A 157 4.34 -11.73 6.14
N ARG A 158 5.19 -12.40 6.94
CA ARG A 158 5.43 -13.84 6.76
C ARG A 158 4.17 -14.67 6.99
N GLN A 159 3.34 -14.28 7.96
CA GLN A 159 2.05 -14.91 8.19
C GLN A 159 1.11 -14.73 6.99
N LEU A 160 0.94 -13.50 6.50
CA LEU A 160 0.09 -13.20 5.34
C LEU A 160 0.53 -13.94 4.07
N VAL A 161 1.84 -14.15 3.89
CA VAL A 161 2.40 -14.94 2.78
C VAL A 161 2.07 -16.43 2.92
N VAL A 162 2.06 -16.97 4.14
CA VAL A 162 1.66 -18.37 4.38
C VAL A 162 0.16 -18.55 4.18
N GLU A 163 -0.65 -17.60 4.66
CA GLU A 163 -2.10 -17.59 4.48
C GLU A 163 -2.49 -17.44 3.00
N ASN A 164 -1.71 -16.68 2.23
CA ASN A 164 -1.81 -16.52 0.78
C ASN A 164 -3.24 -16.25 0.25
N ALA A 165 -4.08 -15.61 1.06
CA ALA A 165 -5.48 -15.40 0.74
C ALA A 165 -5.71 -14.41 -0.43
N PRO A 166 -6.89 -14.43 -1.07
CA PRO A 166 -7.28 -13.48 -2.12
C PRO A 166 -7.29 -12.01 -1.69
N PHE A 167 -7.69 -11.72 -0.46
CA PHE A 167 -7.76 -10.34 0.04
C PHE A 167 -7.05 -10.18 1.37
N ARG A 168 -6.68 -8.93 1.67
CA ARG A 168 -6.36 -8.45 3.00
C ARG A 168 -7.24 -7.26 3.33
N VAL A 169 -7.87 -7.32 4.50
CA VAL A 169 -8.82 -6.34 4.98
C VAL A 169 -8.37 -5.79 6.33
N VAL A 170 -8.68 -4.52 6.58
CA VAL A 170 -8.43 -3.90 7.89
C VAL A 170 -9.50 -4.36 8.85
N THR A 171 -9.11 -4.95 9.97
CA THR A 171 -10.01 -5.37 11.05
C THR A 171 -10.36 -4.18 11.96
N PRO A 172 -11.42 -4.28 12.79
CA PRO A 172 -11.83 -3.17 13.66
C PRO A 172 -10.77 -2.68 14.65
N ASP A 173 -9.78 -3.51 14.98
CA ASP A 173 -8.62 -3.16 15.82
C ASP A 173 -7.46 -2.51 15.01
N GLY A 174 -7.65 -2.29 13.70
CA GLY A 174 -6.69 -1.67 12.80
C GLY A 174 -5.64 -2.62 12.23
N SER A 175 -5.69 -3.92 12.55
CA SER A 175 -4.76 -4.92 12.00
C SER A 175 -5.14 -5.33 10.58
N LEU A 176 -4.20 -5.91 9.85
CA LEU A 176 -4.44 -6.43 8.50
C LEU A 176 -4.68 -7.95 8.56
N ALA A 177 -5.83 -8.43 8.10
CA ALA A 177 -6.17 -9.86 8.13
C ALA A 177 -6.46 -10.41 6.74
N SER A 178 -6.09 -11.68 6.50
CA SER A 178 -6.43 -12.40 5.27
C SER A 178 -7.93 -12.72 5.18
N ALA A 179 -8.47 -12.59 3.97
CA ALA A 179 -9.89 -12.78 3.70
C ALA A 179 -10.12 -13.55 2.37
N PRO A 180 -11.20 -14.35 2.27
CA PRO A 180 -11.55 -15.07 1.05
C PRO A 180 -12.05 -14.13 -0.05
N ILE A 181 -12.08 -14.60 -1.31
CA ILE A 181 -12.57 -13.81 -2.45
C ILE A 181 -14.04 -13.38 -2.31
N THR A 182 -14.82 -14.13 -1.53
CA THR A 182 -16.24 -13.86 -1.27
C THR A 182 -16.48 -12.92 -0.07
N PHE A 183 -15.43 -12.36 0.54
CA PHE A 183 -15.53 -11.59 1.78
C PHE A 183 -16.51 -10.41 1.68
N PHE A 184 -16.53 -9.72 0.55
CA PHE A 184 -17.41 -8.57 0.33
C PHE A 184 -18.78 -8.95 -0.22
N ASP A 185 -19.03 -10.21 -0.63
CA ASP A 185 -20.29 -10.65 -1.23
C ASP A 185 -21.51 -10.33 -0.35
N PRO A 186 -21.49 -10.58 0.98
CA PRO A 186 -22.64 -10.26 1.84
C PRO A 186 -22.99 -8.77 1.87
N LEU A 187 -22.03 -7.89 1.57
CA LEU A 187 -22.21 -6.44 1.53
C LEU A 187 -22.58 -5.92 0.14
N LEU A 188 -22.05 -6.57 -0.91
CA LEU A 188 -22.20 -6.13 -2.30
C LEU A 188 -23.44 -6.72 -2.99
N LEU A 189 -23.73 -8.01 -2.78
CA LEU A 189 -24.85 -8.69 -3.44
C LEU A 189 -26.22 -8.05 -3.13
N PRO A 190 -26.52 -7.59 -1.90
CA PRO A 190 -27.78 -6.89 -1.65
C PRO A 190 -27.92 -5.55 -2.39
N CYS A 191 -26.81 -4.94 -2.79
CA CYS A 191 -26.77 -3.68 -3.54
C CYS A 191 -26.84 -3.89 -5.05
N ALA A 192 -26.71 -5.14 -5.52
CA ALA A 192 -26.78 -5.45 -6.93
C ALA A 192 -28.24 -5.30 -7.41
N PRO A 193 -28.49 -4.59 -8.53
CA PRO A 193 -29.82 -4.58 -9.12
C PRO A 193 -30.22 -6.01 -9.50
N PRO A 194 -31.52 -6.37 -9.44
CA PRO A 194 -31.97 -7.69 -9.87
C PRO A 194 -31.51 -7.95 -11.31
N ALA A 195 -30.95 -9.14 -11.55
CA ALA A 195 -30.51 -9.60 -12.87
C ALA A 195 -31.72 -9.86 -13.78
N ASN A 196 -32.44 -8.80 -14.17
CA ASN A 196 -33.60 -8.86 -15.06
C ASN A 196 -33.64 -7.61 -15.94
N GLY A 197 -32.82 -7.62 -16.99
CA GLY A 197 -33.14 -6.94 -18.24
C GLY A 197 -33.29 -8.02 -19.31
N PRO A 198 -34.37 -8.06 -20.10
CA PRO A 198 -34.49 -9.03 -21.18
C PRO A 198 -33.36 -8.76 -22.18
N ILE A 199 -32.61 -9.80 -22.52
CA ILE A 199 -31.82 -9.82 -23.75
C ILE A 199 -32.84 -9.65 -24.87
N LEU A 200 -32.87 -8.47 -25.50
CA LEU A 200 -33.61 -8.27 -26.74
C LEU A 200 -32.96 -9.13 -27.82
N HIS A 201 -33.38 -10.38 -27.91
CA HIS A 201 -33.26 -11.18 -29.11
C HIS A 201 -34.37 -10.75 -30.09
N GLY A 202 -33.97 -10.19 -31.23
CA GLY A 202 -34.85 -9.78 -32.33
C GLY A 202 -35.41 -8.36 -32.13
N LEU A 203 -35.29 -7.44 -33.09
CA LEU A 203 -35.36 -7.57 -34.55
C LEU A 203 -34.30 -6.71 -35.25
#